data_AF-A0A4U0P3X2-F1
#
_entry.id   AF-A0A4U0P3X2-F1
#
_cell.length_a   1.000
_cell.length_b   1.000
_cell.length_c   1.000
_cell.angle_alpha   90.00
_cell.angle_beta   90.00
_cell.angle_gamma   90.00
#
_symmetry.space_group_name_H-M   'P 1'
#
loop_
_entity.id
_entity.type
_entity.pdbx_description
1 polymer ?
#
loop_
_entity_poly.entity_id
_entity_poly.type
_entity_poly.pdbx_seq_one_letter_code
_entity_poly.pdbx_strand_id
1 'polypeptide(L)'
;MGKGKSMGMGKSMGMGKSRGMGQDRYMSSYEPLGDREADTGARHAEDQAVARFLQSVSDMAFKAGPLGIELTHLDVAGRTFAFREMPEADPRGLAGAAGAVPVDDAERGEMLWVPDPASPAWAHLAWLVRELPFLHTFREYGPEGGPELCGVDAPSREWADVLVAHRGERWRVRVALEGRTEPIEFPGMVIGELFGAGGHRERVVKGAPNLVDSGI
;
A
#
# COMPACT_ATOMS: atom_id res chain seq x y z
N MET A 1 -20.27 -58.97 -28.12
CA MET A 1 -21.65 -58.54 -27.83
C MET A 1 -22.29 -59.55 -26.90
N GLY A 2 -22.76 -59.11 -25.73
CA GLY A 2 -23.61 -59.93 -24.86
C GLY A 2 -23.26 -59.81 -23.37
N LYS A 3 -24.34 -59.74 -22.57
CA LYS A 3 -24.45 -59.79 -21.10
C LYS A 3 -24.32 -58.42 -20.44
N GLY A 4 -25.26 -57.95 -19.62
CA GLY A 4 -26.46 -58.57 -19.06
C GLY A 4 -26.82 -57.83 -17.77
N LYS A 5 -28.06 -57.36 -17.65
CA LYS A 5 -28.68 -56.87 -16.40
C LYS A 5 -28.69 -57.99 -15.36
N SER A 6 -28.50 -57.66 -14.08
CA SER A 6 -29.36 -58.16 -12.98
C SER A 6 -29.01 -57.52 -11.63
N MET A 7 -30.07 -57.18 -10.90
CA MET A 7 -30.16 -56.83 -9.48
C MET A 7 -29.62 -57.91 -8.54
N GLY A 8 -29.35 -57.51 -7.29
CA GLY A 8 -29.29 -58.42 -6.14
C GLY A 8 -29.08 -57.71 -4.81
N MET A 9 -30.20 -57.37 -4.14
CA MET A 9 -30.25 -57.11 -2.69
C MET A 9 -29.95 -58.40 -1.90
N GLY A 10 -29.25 -58.31 -0.77
CA GLY A 10 -29.13 -59.43 0.17
C GLY A 10 -28.30 -59.08 1.41
N LYS A 11 -29.00 -58.82 2.52
CA LYS A 11 -28.47 -58.60 3.88
C LYS A 11 -27.79 -59.87 4.43
N SER A 12 -26.76 -59.71 5.29
CA SER A 12 -26.56 -60.59 6.45
C SER A 12 -25.62 -59.96 7.48
N MET A 13 -25.97 -60.15 8.74
CA MET A 13 -25.34 -59.69 9.98
C MET A 13 -23.96 -60.31 10.25
N GLY A 14 -23.16 -59.61 11.05
CA GLY A 14 -22.03 -60.16 11.79
C GLY A 14 -21.58 -59.22 12.91
N MET A 15 -21.93 -59.57 14.16
CA MET A 15 -21.52 -58.90 15.40
C MET A 15 -19.99 -58.84 15.55
N GLY A 16 -19.46 -57.65 15.81
CA GLY A 16 -18.10 -57.42 16.31
C GLY A 16 -18.14 -56.47 17.49
N LYS A 17 -17.90 -57.01 18.69
CA LYS A 17 -17.75 -56.27 19.95
C LYS A 17 -16.51 -55.39 19.90
N SER A 18 -16.62 -54.11 20.25
CA SER A 18 -15.53 -53.36 20.87
C SER A 18 -16.08 -52.41 21.93
N ARG A 19 -15.56 -52.59 23.14
CA ARG A 19 -15.75 -51.79 24.34
C ARG A 19 -14.95 -50.49 24.22
N GLY A 20 -15.48 -49.45 24.85
CA GLY A 20 -14.67 -48.55 25.66
C GLY A 20 -14.36 -47.19 25.05
N MET A 21 -14.83 -46.16 25.76
CA MET A 21 -14.08 -44.99 26.26
C MET A 21 -14.92 -43.72 26.19
N GLY A 22 -14.76 -42.92 27.24
CA GLY A 22 -15.65 -41.85 27.66
C GLY A 22 -15.83 -40.78 26.59
N GLN A 23 -17.08 -40.33 26.48
CA GLN A 23 -17.38 -39.05 25.87
C GLN A 23 -17.03 -37.96 26.88
N ASP A 24 -15.76 -37.55 26.87
CA ASP A 24 -15.36 -36.28 27.45
C ASP A 24 -16.06 -35.17 26.66
N ARG A 25 -17.10 -34.60 27.27
CA ARG A 25 -17.69 -33.35 26.83
C ARG A 25 -16.64 -32.26 26.95
N TYR A 26 -15.98 -31.94 25.84
CA TYR A 26 -15.35 -30.64 25.67
C TYR A 26 -16.45 -29.56 25.60
N MET A 27 -16.88 -29.06 26.75
CA MET A 27 -17.54 -27.75 26.84
C MET A 27 -16.43 -26.70 26.92
N SER A 28 -16.06 -26.13 25.78
CA SER A 28 -15.34 -24.86 25.76
C SER A 28 -16.37 -23.75 25.92
N SER A 29 -16.48 -23.19 27.13
CA SER A 29 -17.16 -21.90 27.32
C SER A 29 -16.24 -20.81 26.79
N TYR A 30 -16.47 -20.39 25.55
CA TYR A 30 -15.94 -19.11 25.08
C TYR A 30 -16.76 -18.02 25.76
N GLU A 31 -16.27 -17.46 26.87
CA GLU A 31 -16.69 -16.14 27.29
C GLU A 31 -15.93 -15.15 26.41
N PRO A 32 -16.60 -14.39 25.52
CA PRO A 32 -15.94 -13.31 24.83
C PRO A 32 -15.48 -12.32 25.91
N LEU A 33 -14.17 -12.10 26.00
CA LEU A 33 -13.61 -11.01 26.77
C LEU A 33 -14.32 -9.74 26.30
N GLY A 34 -15.11 -9.17 27.22
CA GLY A 34 -15.83 -7.94 27.01
C GLY A 34 -14.85 -6.79 26.98
N ASP A 35 -14.17 -6.62 25.85
CA ASP A 35 -13.46 -5.39 25.54
C ASP A 35 -14.28 -4.69 24.48
N ARG A 36 -14.80 -3.52 24.88
CA ARG A 36 -15.39 -2.52 23.99
C ARG A 36 -14.51 -2.43 22.76
N GLU A 37 -15.01 -2.90 21.61
CA GLU A 37 -14.37 -2.67 20.31
C GLU A 37 -13.97 -1.19 20.30
N ALA A 38 -12.64 -0.96 20.33
CA ALA A 38 -12.12 0.35 20.01
C ALA A 38 -12.75 0.75 18.67
N ASP A 39 -12.95 2.04 18.44
CA ASP A 39 -13.62 2.63 17.28
C ASP A 39 -12.81 2.42 15.98
N THR A 40 -12.55 1.16 15.65
CA THR A 40 -11.81 0.66 14.49
C THR A 40 -12.62 0.91 13.23
N GLY A 41 -13.96 0.92 13.34
CA GLY A 41 -14.88 1.22 12.25
C GLY A 41 -14.71 2.65 11.71
N ALA A 42 -14.70 3.67 12.57
CA ALA A 42 -14.52 5.06 12.12
C ALA A 42 -13.13 5.27 11.50
N ARG A 43 -12.08 4.75 12.15
CA ARG A 43 -10.70 4.86 11.66
C ARG A 43 -10.50 4.15 10.33
N HIS A 44 -11.07 2.97 10.17
CA HIS A 44 -11.01 2.23 8.91
C HIS A 44 -11.75 2.97 7.78
N ALA A 45 -12.89 3.58 8.07
CA ALA A 45 -13.62 4.40 7.10
C ALA A 45 -12.82 5.64 6.66
N GLU A 46 -12.09 6.27 7.59
CA GLU A 46 -11.19 7.38 7.29
C GLU A 46 -10.01 6.94 6.42
N ASP A 47 -9.34 5.84 6.77
CA ASP A 47 -8.23 5.28 5.97
C ASP A 47 -8.68 4.95 4.54
N GLN A 48 -9.87 4.35 4.38
CA GLN A 48 -10.44 4.10 3.06
C GLN A 48 -10.74 5.39 2.29
N ALA A 49 -11.18 6.44 2.98
CA ALA A 49 -11.45 7.73 2.34
C ALA A 49 -10.16 8.41 1.88
N VAL A 50 -9.09 8.33 2.67
CA VAL A 50 -7.74 8.78 2.29
C VAL A 50 -7.24 7.97 1.10
N ALA A 51 -7.36 6.64 1.13
CA ALA A 51 -6.94 5.78 0.03
C ALA A 51 -7.65 6.13 -1.30
N ARG A 52 -8.98 6.35 -1.27
CA ARG A 52 -9.73 6.79 -2.45
C ARG A 52 -9.29 8.17 -2.96
N PHE A 53 -9.00 9.10 -2.05
CA PHE A 53 -8.50 10.43 -2.40
C PHE A 53 -7.13 10.33 -3.10
N LEU A 54 -6.20 9.59 -2.50
CA LEU A 54 -4.85 9.39 -3.06
C LEU A 54 -4.89 8.66 -4.40
N GLN A 55 -5.72 7.62 -4.55
CA GLN A 55 -5.95 6.96 -5.83
C GLN A 55 -6.41 7.96 -6.90
N SER A 56 -7.40 8.79 -6.58
CA SER A 56 -7.89 9.82 -7.53
C SER A 56 -6.79 10.81 -7.93
N VAL A 57 -5.96 11.26 -6.98
CA VAL A 57 -4.85 12.19 -7.26
C VAL A 57 -3.75 11.51 -8.09
N SER A 58 -3.43 10.25 -7.79
CA SER A 58 -2.51 9.43 -8.59
C SER A 58 -2.99 9.33 -10.04
N ASP A 59 -4.27 9.00 -10.27
CA ASP A 59 -4.83 8.88 -11.62
C ASP A 59 -4.82 10.23 -12.37
N MET A 60 -5.11 11.33 -11.68
CA MET A 60 -4.97 12.66 -12.26
C MET A 60 -3.52 12.98 -12.63
N ALA A 61 -2.56 12.71 -11.74
CA ALA A 61 -1.14 12.95 -12.01
C ALA A 61 -0.63 12.11 -13.19
N PHE A 62 -1.06 10.85 -13.27
CA PHE A 62 -0.73 9.94 -14.36
C PHE A 62 -1.23 10.45 -15.72
N LYS A 63 -2.48 10.96 -15.78
CA LYS A 63 -3.07 11.52 -17.01
C LYS A 63 -2.52 12.89 -17.39
N ALA A 64 -2.22 13.72 -16.39
CA ALA A 64 -1.75 15.08 -16.57
C ALA A 64 -0.27 15.15 -16.98
N GLY A 65 0.55 14.21 -16.52
CA GLY A 65 1.99 14.17 -16.76
C GLY A 65 2.39 14.24 -18.25
N PRO A 66 1.83 13.40 -19.14
CA PRO A 66 2.09 13.48 -20.58
C PRO A 66 1.70 14.81 -21.24
N LEU A 67 0.84 15.60 -20.59
CA LEU A 67 0.41 16.93 -21.05
C LEU A 67 1.30 18.05 -20.49
N GLY A 68 2.36 17.72 -19.74
CA GLY A 68 3.23 18.70 -19.09
C GLY A 68 2.61 19.34 -17.84
N ILE A 69 1.60 18.72 -17.23
CA ILE A 69 0.98 19.20 -15.99
C ILE A 69 1.39 18.27 -14.85
N GLU A 70 2.13 18.79 -13.88
CA GLU A 70 2.77 17.98 -12.83
C GLU A 70 2.25 18.30 -11.44
N LEU A 71 2.01 17.25 -10.63
CA LEU A 71 1.62 17.40 -9.23
C LEU A 71 2.78 18.01 -8.45
N THR A 72 2.49 19.03 -7.65
CA THR A 72 3.50 19.75 -6.86
C THR A 72 3.25 19.71 -5.36
N HIS A 73 1.98 19.56 -4.96
CA HIS A 73 1.59 19.53 -3.57
C HIS A 73 0.34 18.66 -3.39
N LEU A 74 0.28 17.94 -2.28
CA LEU A 74 -0.85 17.15 -1.82
C LEU A 74 -0.94 17.28 -0.29
N ASP A 75 -2.10 17.69 0.21
CA ASP A 75 -2.43 17.73 1.63
C ASP A 75 -3.58 16.75 1.94
N VAL A 76 -3.31 15.78 2.81
CA VAL A 76 -4.26 14.71 3.16
C VAL A 76 -5.38 15.25 4.05
N ALA A 77 -5.05 16.13 5.00
CA ALA A 77 -6.02 16.62 5.99
C ALA A 77 -7.09 17.51 5.33
N GLY A 78 -6.67 18.47 4.51
CA GLY A 78 -7.56 19.34 3.74
C GLY A 78 -8.12 18.68 2.48
N ARG A 79 -7.60 17.51 2.07
CA ARG A 79 -7.90 16.85 0.79
C ARG A 79 -7.73 17.78 -0.40
N THR A 80 -6.63 18.52 -0.37
CA THR A 80 -6.29 19.47 -1.44
C THR A 80 -5.03 19.01 -2.16
N PHE A 81 -4.89 19.46 -3.41
CA PHE A 81 -3.72 19.17 -4.22
C PHE A 81 -3.52 20.33 -5.21
N ALA A 82 -2.28 20.49 -5.69
CA ALA A 82 -1.93 21.52 -6.64
C ALA A 82 -1.06 20.95 -7.77
N PHE A 83 -1.37 21.39 -8.98
CA PHE A 83 -0.61 21.09 -10.18
C PHE A 83 0.08 22.34 -10.71
N ARG A 84 1.18 22.15 -11.42
CA ARG A 84 1.91 23.18 -12.15
C ARG A 84 2.04 22.76 -13.61
N GLU A 85 1.78 23.70 -14.51
CA GLU A 85 2.12 23.55 -15.92
C GLU A 85 3.63 23.76 -16.11
N MET A 86 4.27 22.80 -16.75
CA MET A 86 5.69 22.82 -17.05
C MET A 86 5.91 23.46 -18.42
N PRO A 87 7.02 24.19 -18.62
CA PRO A 87 7.34 24.78 -19.92
C PRO A 87 7.42 23.74 -21.05
N GLU A 88 7.85 22.53 -20.72
CA GLU A 88 7.94 21.40 -21.65
C GLU A 88 7.55 20.11 -20.94
N ALA A 89 6.71 19.31 -21.62
CA ALA A 89 6.38 17.96 -21.18
C ALA A 89 7.63 17.07 -21.19
N ASP A 90 7.67 16.09 -20.30
CA ASP A 90 8.77 15.12 -20.30
C ASP A 90 8.72 14.28 -21.59
N PRO A 91 9.79 14.26 -22.41
CA PRO A 91 9.77 13.52 -23.67
C PRO A 91 9.91 12.00 -23.49
N ARG A 92 10.25 11.51 -22.30
CA ARG A 92 10.45 10.08 -22.05
C ARG A 92 9.13 9.34 -22.13
N GLY A 93 9.16 8.15 -22.74
CA GLY A 93 8.02 7.25 -22.77
C GLY A 93 7.80 6.58 -21.40
N LEU A 94 6.53 6.33 -21.07
CA LEU A 94 6.19 5.50 -19.93
C LEU A 94 6.49 4.02 -20.24
N ALA A 95 7.25 3.37 -19.35
CA ALA A 95 7.47 1.92 -19.37
C ALA A 95 7.22 1.34 -17.98
N GLY A 96 6.73 0.10 -17.88
CA GLY A 96 6.59 -0.60 -16.62
C GLY A 96 7.69 -1.63 -16.43
N ALA A 97 8.24 -1.73 -15.22
CA ALA A 97 9.27 -2.71 -14.87
C ALA A 97 8.80 -4.16 -15.07
N ALA A 98 7.51 -4.43 -14.87
CA ALA A 98 6.88 -5.74 -15.05
C ALA A 98 6.12 -5.91 -16.37
N GLY A 99 6.19 -4.93 -17.29
CA GLY A 99 5.48 -4.97 -18.57
C GLY A 99 4.70 -3.69 -18.87
N ALA A 100 3.66 -3.79 -19.70
CA ALA A 100 2.86 -2.63 -20.09
C ALA A 100 2.12 -2.03 -18.88
N VAL A 101 2.14 -0.70 -18.77
CA VAL A 101 1.35 0.01 -17.75
C VAL A 101 -0.10 0.13 -18.24
N PRO A 102 -1.11 -0.27 -17.44
CA PRO A 102 -2.50 -0.14 -17.83
C PRO A 102 -2.89 1.31 -18.11
N VAL A 103 -3.57 1.52 -19.23
CA VAL A 103 -4.05 2.85 -19.65
C VAL A 103 -5.32 3.22 -18.89
N ASP A 104 -6.18 2.23 -18.60
CA ASP A 104 -7.43 2.41 -17.87
C ASP A 104 -7.21 2.57 -16.35
N ASP A 105 -7.99 3.45 -15.73
CA ASP A 105 -7.87 3.77 -14.30
C ASP A 105 -8.28 2.60 -13.41
N ALA A 106 -9.34 1.88 -13.77
CA ALA A 106 -9.81 0.76 -12.96
C ALA A 106 -8.78 -0.38 -13.00
N GLU A 107 -8.27 -0.70 -14.19
CA GLU A 107 -7.19 -1.69 -14.33
C GLU A 107 -5.92 -1.27 -13.57
N ARG A 108 -5.55 0.01 -13.60
CA ARG A 108 -4.39 0.55 -12.89
C ARG A 108 -4.58 0.60 -11.37
N GLY A 109 -5.82 0.70 -10.91
CA GLY A 109 -6.19 0.56 -9.51
C GLY A 109 -6.03 -0.88 -8.99
N GLU A 110 -6.38 -1.87 -9.80
CA GLU A 110 -6.40 -3.29 -9.41
C GLU A 110 -5.07 -4.02 -9.63
N MET A 111 -4.35 -3.68 -10.70
CA MET A 111 -3.10 -4.35 -11.06
C MET A 111 -1.89 -3.67 -10.45
N LEU A 112 -0.89 -4.47 -10.05
CA LEU A 112 0.42 -3.95 -9.70
C LEU A 112 1.13 -3.52 -10.98
N TRP A 113 1.36 -2.22 -11.15
CA TRP A 113 2.17 -1.66 -12.22
C TRP A 113 3.27 -0.83 -11.56
N VAL A 114 4.54 -1.06 -11.91
CA VAL A 114 5.64 -0.29 -11.32
C VAL A 114 6.35 0.42 -12.46
N PRO A 115 6.48 1.75 -12.44
CA PRO A 115 7.20 2.47 -13.49
C PRO A 115 8.67 2.04 -13.52
N ASP A 116 9.16 1.73 -14.71
CA ASP A 116 10.58 1.48 -14.97
C ASP A 116 11.42 2.72 -14.61
N PRO A 117 12.66 2.59 -14.09
CA PRO A 117 13.48 3.75 -13.70
C PRO A 117 13.75 4.78 -14.81
N ALA A 118 13.69 4.38 -16.08
CA ALA A 118 13.82 5.30 -17.21
C ALA A 118 12.54 6.10 -17.50
N SER A 119 11.44 5.83 -16.80
CA SER A 119 10.17 6.52 -16.97
C SER A 119 10.26 7.98 -16.50
N PRO A 120 9.32 8.84 -16.94
CA PRO A 120 9.21 10.20 -16.44
C PRO A 120 8.98 10.31 -14.93
N ALA A 121 9.45 11.40 -14.33
CA ALA A 121 9.24 11.70 -12.91
C ALA A 121 7.76 11.70 -12.50
N TRP A 122 6.87 12.18 -13.36
CA TRP A 122 5.42 12.20 -13.09
C TRP A 122 4.84 10.79 -12.92
N ALA A 123 5.39 9.79 -13.60
CA ALA A 123 4.95 8.40 -13.47
C ALA A 123 5.36 7.81 -12.12
N HIS A 124 6.59 8.10 -11.70
CA HIS A 124 7.08 7.74 -10.37
C HIS A 124 6.32 8.45 -9.26
N LEU A 125 5.94 9.72 -9.45
CA LEU A 125 5.16 10.45 -8.46
C LEU A 125 3.71 9.92 -8.36
N ALA A 126 3.06 9.62 -9.49
CA ALA A 126 1.74 8.99 -9.48
C ALA A 126 1.79 7.64 -8.76
N TRP A 127 2.80 6.82 -9.08
CA TRP A 127 3.06 5.55 -8.41
C TRP A 127 3.28 5.70 -6.91
N LEU A 128 4.14 6.65 -6.50
CA LEU A 128 4.38 6.95 -5.09
C LEU A 128 3.06 7.26 -4.37
N VAL A 129 2.27 8.20 -4.89
CA VAL A 129 0.99 8.62 -4.30
C VAL A 129 0.01 7.46 -4.16
N ARG A 130 -0.09 6.58 -5.17
CA ARG A 130 -0.92 5.37 -5.12
C ARG A 130 -0.58 4.44 -3.96
N GLU A 131 0.71 4.33 -3.63
CA GLU A 131 1.23 3.36 -2.66
C GLU A 131 1.27 3.90 -1.23
N LEU A 132 1.16 5.21 -1.03
CA LEU A 132 1.16 5.81 0.32
C LEU A 132 0.06 5.31 1.28
N PRO A 133 -1.14 4.87 0.86
CA PRO A 133 -2.12 4.24 1.75
C PRO A 133 -1.57 3.03 2.53
N PHE A 134 -0.54 2.34 2.03
CA PHE A 134 0.08 1.22 2.75
C PHE A 134 0.65 1.62 4.11
N LEU A 135 1.01 2.89 4.32
CA LEU A 135 1.45 3.41 5.62
C LEU A 135 0.45 3.13 6.76
N HIS A 136 -0.86 3.07 6.46
CA HIS A 136 -1.87 2.76 7.47
C HIS A 136 -1.65 1.39 8.13
N THR A 137 -1.11 0.42 7.39
CA THR A 137 -0.82 -0.93 7.90
C THR A 137 0.35 -0.97 8.87
N PHE A 138 1.22 0.05 8.86
CA PHE A 138 2.43 0.10 9.68
C PHE A 138 2.26 0.86 11.00
N ARG A 139 1.09 1.46 11.29
CA ARG A 139 0.89 2.27 12.50
C ARG A 139 1.32 1.60 13.80
N GLU A 140 1.10 0.29 13.90
CA GLU A 140 1.46 -0.53 15.08
C GLU A 140 2.67 -1.44 14.82
N TYR A 141 3.34 -1.27 13.67
CA TYR A 141 4.49 -2.07 13.28
C TYR A 141 5.78 -1.60 13.97
N GLY A 142 6.53 -2.58 14.49
CA GLY A 142 7.84 -2.36 15.09
C GLY A 142 7.80 -1.64 16.45
N PRO A 143 8.97 -1.49 17.10
CA PRO A 143 9.05 -0.88 18.43
C PRO A 143 8.61 0.59 18.48
N GLU A 144 8.73 1.31 17.36
CA GLU A 144 8.45 2.74 17.27
C GLU A 144 7.05 3.04 16.73
N GLY A 145 6.36 2.07 16.14
CA GLY A 145 5.14 2.30 15.36
C GLY A 145 5.43 3.07 14.06
N GLY A 146 4.61 2.85 13.05
CA GLY A 146 4.71 3.54 11.76
C GLY A 146 4.24 5.00 11.83
N PRO A 147 4.54 5.79 10.79
CA PRO A 147 4.22 7.20 10.77
C PRO A 147 2.81 7.42 10.22
N GLU A 148 2.25 8.59 10.50
CA GLU A 148 0.98 9.04 9.94
C GLU A 148 1.24 9.92 8.72
N LEU A 149 0.60 9.60 7.60
CA LEU A 149 0.73 10.38 6.37
C LEU A 149 0.05 11.74 6.50
N CYS A 150 0.78 12.81 6.15
CA CYS A 150 0.25 14.18 6.12
C CYS A 150 0.08 14.71 4.68
N GLY A 151 0.95 14.32 3.75
CA GLY A 151 0.94 14.89 2.41
C GLY A 151 2.17 14.56 1.58
N VAL A 152 2.32 15.23 0.44
CA VAL A 152 3.46 15.13 -0.47
C VAL A 152 3.80 16.52 -1.02
N ASP A 153 5.08 16.87 -1.02
CA ASP A 153 5.62 18.03 -1.71
C ASP A 153 6.57 17.58 -2.83
N ALA A 154 6.31 18.00 -4.07
CA ALA A 154 7.13 17.69 -5.24
C ALA A 154 7.53 18.99 -5.96
N PRO A 155 8.50 19.76 -5.43
CA PRO A 155 8.86 21.06 -6.00
C PRO A 155 9.60 20.94 -7.35
N SER A 156 10.18 19.77 -7.63
CA SER A 156 10.98 19.48 -8.81
C SER A 156 10.74 18.06 -9.32
N ARG A 157 11.27 17.75 -10.51
CA ARG A 157 11.26 16.39 -11.08
C ARG A 157 12.26 15.44 -10.43
N GLU A 158 13.24 15.95 -9.70
CA GLU A 158 14.31 15.12 -9.14
C GLU A 158 13.84 14.30 -7.93
N TRP A 159 12.94 14.86 -7.11
CA TRP A 159 12.51 14.26 -5.86
C TRP A 159 11.14 14.77 -5.40
N ALA A 160 10.50 13.97 -4.54
CA ALA A 160 9.35 14.35 -3.74
C ALA A 160 9.64 14.11 -2.25
N ASP A 161 9.17 15.01 -1.39
CA ASP A 161 9.17 14.84 0.06
C ASP A 161 7.79 14.30 0.48
N VAL A 162 7.73 13.08 1.01
CA VAL A 162 6.55 12.55 1.68
C VAL A 162 6.51 13.13 3.10
N LEU A 163 5.44 13.84 3.41
CA LEU A 163 5.26 14.52 4.69
C LEU A 163 4.57 13.56 5.65
N VAL A 164 5.18 13.31 6.81
CA VAL A 164 4.63 12.41 7.82
C VAL A 164 4.75 12.97 9.24
N ALA A 165 3.82 12.58 10.11
CA ALA A 165 3.90 12.80 11.54
C ALA A 165 4.32 11.52 12.24
N HIS A 166 5.33 11.59 13.11
CA HIS A 166 5.78 10.45 13.91
C HIS A 166 6.20 10.93 15.29
N ARG A 167 5.63 10.33 16.33
CA ARG A 167 5.96 10.61 17.75
C ARG A 167 5.91 12.10 18.12
N GLY A 168 4.95 12.84 17.55
CA GLY A 168 4.74 14.27 17.82
C GLY A 168 5.62 15.21 16.98
N GLU A 169 6.49 14.67 16.13
CA GLU A 169 7.34 15.44 15.24
C GLU A 169 6.89 15.30 13.79
N ARG A 170 7.16 16.35 12.99
CA ARG A 170 6.95 16.33 11.55
C ARG A 170 8.25 15.98 10.85
N TRP A 171 8.14 15.05 9.92
CA TRP A 171 9.23 14.50 9.13
C TRP A 171 8.94 14.67 7.64
N ARG A 172 10.03 14.82 6.88
CA ARG A 172 10.03 14.80 5.43
C ARG A 172 10.86 13.61 4.98
N VAL A 173 10.26 12.73 4.21
CA VAL A 173 10.92 11.55 3.67
C VAL A 173 11.16 11.81 2.18
N ARG A 174 12.41 12.06 1.82
CA ARG A 174 12.78 12.35 0.45
C ARG A 174 12.86 11.06 -0.35
N VAL A 175 12.13 11.04 -1.46
CA VAL A 175 12.08 9.95 -2.44
C VAL A 175 12.60 10.50 -3.76
N ALA A 176 13.60 9.84 -4.33
CA ALA A 176 14.11 10.19 -5.65
C ALA A 176 13.08 9.82 -6.72
N LEU A 177 12.75 10.76 -7.62
CA LEU A 177 11.88 10.51 -8.76
C LEU A 177 12.67 10.30 -10.06
N GLU A 178 13.91 10.80 -10.12
CA GLU A 178 14.83 10.65 -11.24
C GLU A 178 16.19 10.10 -10.79
N GLY A 179 17.00 9.67 -11.76
CA GLY A 179 18.39 9.26 -11.51
C GLY A 179 18.53 7.92 -10.80
N ARG A 180 17.44 7.16 -10.66
CA ARG A 180 17.46 5.82 -10.06
C ARG A 180 17.88 4.76 -11.07
N THR A 181 18.47 3.69 -10.55
CA THR A 181 18.79 2.47 -11.30
C THR A 181 17.82 1.33 -11.02
N GLU A 182 17.02 1.45 -9.96
CA GLU A 182 16.07 0.42 -9.51
C GLU A 182 14.65 0.99 -9.41
N PRO A 183 13.62 0.17 -9.68
CA PRO A 183 12.23 0.56 -9.48
C PRO A 183 11.92 0.67 -7.98
N ILE A 184 10.98 1.55 -7.63
CA ILE A 184 10.44 1.58 -6.26
C ILE A 184 9.18 0.72 -6.26
N GLU A 185 9.28 -0.53 -5.80
CA GLU A 185 8.12 -1.43 -5.86
C GLU A 185 7.06 -1.13 -4.80
N PHE A 186 7.42 -0.71 -3.58
CA PHE A 186 6.45 -0.49 -2.50
C PHE A 186 6.86 0.70 -1.60
N PRO A 187 6.83 1.95 -2.10
CA PRO A 187 7.33 3.09 -1.34
C PRO A 187 6.64 3.26 0.02
N GLY A 188 5.32 3.07 0.07
CA GLY A 188 4.56 3.16 1.32
C GLY A 188 5.03 2.14 2.37
N MET A 189 5.32 0.91 1.96
CA MET A 189 5.85 -0.13 2.85
C MET A 189 7.25 0.21 3.32
N VAL A 190 8.15 0.59 2.41
CA VAL A 190 9.54 0.95 2.76
C VAL A 190 9.58 2.08 3.77
N ILE A 191 8.77 3.13 3.58
CA ILE A 191 8.68 4.25 4.52
C ILE A 191 8.10 3.78 5.87
N GLY A 192 7.04 2.96 5.84
CA GLY A 192 6.40 2.43 7.04
C GLY A 192 7.37 1.61 7.90
N GLU A 193 8.13 0.70 7.28
CA GLU A 193 9.16 -0.11 7.94
C GLU A 193 10.29 0.75 8.49
N LEU A 194 10.77 1.72 7.72
CA LEU A 194 11.86 2.61 8.12
C LEU A 194 11.55 3.36 9.43
N PHE A 195 10.30 3.80 9.58
CA PHE A 195 9.84 4.47 10.80
C PHE A 195 9.54 3.48 11.92
N GLY A 196 8.82 2.40 11.65
CA GLY A 196 8.44 1.41 12.67
C GLY A 196 9.64 0.71 13.31
N ALA A 197 10.71 0.47 12.53
CA ALA A 197 11.98 -0.06 13.04
C ALA A 197 12.89 0.99 13.68
N GLY A 198 12.56 2.29 13.59
CA GLY A 198 13.38 3.38 14.11
C GLY A 198 14.58 3.79 13.24
N GLY A 199 14.77 3.15 12.08
CA GLY A 199 15.90 3.39 11.17
C GLY A 199 15.92 4.80 10.53
N HIS A 200 14.80 5.50 10.50
CA HIS A 200 14.71 6.88 9.98
C HIS A 200 15.72 7.84 10.63
N ARG A 201 16.06 7.63 11.92
CA ARG A 201 17.00 8.50 12.67
C ARG A 201 18.44 8.38 12.18
N GLU A 202 18.81 7.22 11.64
CA GLU A 202 20.15 6.97 11.07
C GLU A 202 20.30 7.56 9.67
N ARG A 203 19.18 7.86 9.02
CA ARG A 203 19.10 8.36 7.63
C ARG A 203 18.79 9.85 7.54
N VAL A 204 18.95 10.58 8.64
CA VAL A 204 18.74 12.03 8.64
C VAL A 204 19.82 12.71 7.81
N VAL A 205 19.39 13.55 6.87
CA VAL A 205 20.28 14.34 6.03
C VAL A 205 21.02 15.35 6.90
N LYS A 206 22.35 15.31 6.85
CA LYS A 206 23.21 16.19 7.65
C LYS A 206 22.87 17.66 7.40
N GLY A 207 22.55 18.39 8.47
CA GLY A 207 22.20 19.81 8.43
C GLY A 207 20.75 20.12 8.08
N ALA A 208 19.91 19.09 7.85
CA ALA A 208 18.47 19.24 7.61
C ALA A 208 17.69 18.42 8.65
N PRO A 209 17.30 19.03 9.79
CA PRO A 209 16.56 18.30 10.81
C PRO A 209 15.25 17.74 10.23
N ASN A 210 14.94 16.51 10.62
CA ASN A 210 13.75 15.77 10.23
C ASN A 210 13.56 15.58 8.72
N LEU A 211 14.63 15.72 7.93
CA LEU A 211 14.68 15.28 6.55
C LEU A 211 15.39 13.93 6.50
N VAL A 212 14.68 12.92 6.01
CA VAL A 212 15.16 11.55 5.90
C VAL A 212 15.42 11.25 4.43
N ASP A 213 16.61 10.77 4.12
CA ASP A 213 16.88 10.13 2.83
C ASP A 213 16.39 8.69 2.91
N SER A 214 15.31 8.38 2.21
CA SER A 214 14.72 7.05 2.23
C SER A 214 15.61 6.00 1.57
N GLY A 215 16.55 6.41 0.71
CA GLY A 215 17.34 5.52 -0.13
C GLY A 215 16.54 4.87 -1.26
N ILE A 216 15.31 5.35 -1.51
CA ILE A 216 14.45 4.97 -2.64
C ILE A 216 14.11 6.18 -3.50
#